data_AF-A0A2D9SNT6-F1
#
_entry.id   AF-A0A2D9SNT6-F1
#
_cell.length_a   1.000
_cell.length_b   1.000
_cell.length_c   1.000
_cell.angle_alpha   90.00
_cell.angle_beta   90.00
_cell.angle_gamma   90.00
#
_symmetry.space_group_name_H-M   'P 1'
#
loop_
_entity.id
_entity.type
_entity.pdbx_description
1 polymer ?
#
loop_
_entity_poly.entity_id
_entity_poly.type
_entity_poly.pdbx_seq_one_letter_code
_entity_poly.pdbx_strand_id
1 'polypeptide(L)'
;LLTGVEEAVHPKDHVSAVELFNRRSVRKGDWKLIWQEPPYGIGDWQLYNLGSDRAEQNDVSQVHNAKQRELEALWQQYEREKNVIIDPQLDLKYSSTNRHFDH
;
A
#
# COMPACT_ATOMS: atom_id res chain seq x y z
N LEU A 1 -27.50 27.77 -2.73
CA LEU A 1 -26.48 27.60 -1.67
C LEU A 1 -26.21 26.10 -1.55
N LEU A 2 -25.02 25.64 -1.92
CA LEU A 2 -24.62 24.24 -1.78
C LEU A 2 -23.97 24.05 -0.41
N THR A 3 -24.67 23.43 0.53
CA THR A 3 -24.14 23.08 1.85
C THR A 3 -23.40 21.75 1.74
N GLY A 4 -22.20 21.78 1.16
CA GLY A 4 -21.29 20.64 1.12
C GLY A 4 -20.52 20.55 2.43
N VAL A 5 -21.09 19.90 3.44
CA VAL A 5 -20.37 19.52 4.66
C VAL A 5 -20.50 18.01 4.81
N GLU A 6 -19.79 17.27 3.96
CA GLU A 6 -19.48 15.87 4.28
C GLU A 6 -18.24 15.88 5.19
N GLU A 7 -18.36 15.23 6.35
CA GLU A 7 -17.35 15.16 7.41
C GLU A 7 -16.04 14.49 6.95
N ALA A 8 -16.06 13.78 5.81
CA ALA A 8 -14.89 13.23 5.13
C ALA A 8 -15.14 13.10 3.61
N VAL A 9 -14.11 13.37 2.81
CA VAL A 9 -14.14 13.25 1.33
C VAL A 9 -14.34 11.78 0.86
N HIS A 10 -14.05 10.81 1.73
CA HIS A 10 -14.23 9.39 1.45
C HIS A 10 -14.94 8.69 2.62
N PRO A 11 -15.83 7.73 2.34
CA PRO A 11 -16.40 6.89 3.39
C PRO A 11 -15.31 6.10 4.11
N LYS A 12 -15.54 5.74 5.37
CA LYS A 12 -14.56 5.02 6.22
C LYS A 12 -14.08 3.70 5.60
N ASP A 13 -14.92 3.06 4.80
CA ASP A 13 -14.63 1.79 4.13
C ASP A 13 -14.06 1.95 2.72
N HIS A 14 -13.72 3.18 2.32
CA HIS A 14 -13.07 3.43 1.03
C HIS A 14 -11.75 2.66 0.95
N VAL A 15 -11.56 1.98 -0.19
CA VAL A 15 -10.34 1.25 -0.51
C VAL A 15 -9.53 2.10 -1.48
N SER A 16 -8.32 2.46 -1.07
CA SER A 16 -7.34 3.11 -1.95
C SER A 16 -6.17 2.16 -2.15
N ALA A 17 -5.80 1.91 -3.40
CA ALA A 17 -4.62 1.14 -3.74
C ALA A 17 -3.78 1.85 -4.79
N VAL A 18 -2.47 1.68 -4.70
CA VAL A 18 -1.47 2.27 -5.59
C VAL A 18 -0.41 1.22 -5.88
N GLU A 19 -0.09 1.10 -7.16
CA GLU A 19 1.17 0.55 -7.63
C GLU A 19 2.04 1.70 -8.11
N LEU A 20 3.29 1.75 -7.68
CA LEU A 20 4.30 2.61 -8.28
C LEU A 20 5.69 2.01 -8.07
N PHE A 21 6.44 1.86 -9.16
CA PHE A 21 7.81 1.34 -9.12
C PHE A 21 7.94 -0.05 -8.47
N ASN A 22 7.02 -0.97 -8.80
CA ASN A 22 6.88 -2.30 -8.20
C ASN A 22 6.49 -2.31 -6.72
N ARG A 23 6.33 -1.15 -6.08
CA ARG A 23 5.82 -1.04 -4.73
C ARG A 23 4.32 -1.03 -4.73
N ARG A 24 3.76 -1.62 -3.69
CA ARG A 24 2.32 -1.87 -3.58
C ARG A 24 1.84 -1.30 -2.27
N SER A 25 0.71 -0.61 -2.31
CA SER A 25 0.03 -0.14 -1.10
C SER A 25 -1.46 -0.33 -1.29
N VAL A 26 -2.13 -0.84 -0.26
CA VAL A 26 -3.59 -0.88 -0.16
C VAL A 26 -4.01 -0.42 1.22
N ARG A 27 -5.02 0.45 1.27
CA ARG A 27 -5.58 0.99 2.51
C ARG A 27 -7.09 0.83 2.51
N LYS A 28 -7.63 0.39 3.65
CA LYS A 28 -9.06 0.38 3.95
C LYS A 28 -9.29 0.83 5.40
N GLY A 29 -9.94 1.98 5.56
CA GLY A 29 -10.09 2.63 6.87
C GLY A 29 -8.73 2.93 7.52
N ASP A 30 -8.54 2.41 8.73
CA ASP A 30 -7.30 2.58 9.51
C ASP A 30 -6.22 1.54 9.15
N TRP A 31 -6.53 0.55 8.32
CA TRP A 31 -5.57 -0.50 7.99
C TRP A 31 -4.88 -0.23 6.67
N LYS A 32 -3.56 -0.38 6.67
CA LYS A 32 -2.71 -0.25 5.48
C LYS A 32 -1.79 -1.44 5.36
N LEU A 33 -1.71 -1.99 4.16
CA LEU A 33 -0.78 -3.04 3.78
C LEU A 33 0.18 -2.51 2.72
N ILE A 34 1.48 -2.71 2.93
CA ILE A 34 2.52 -2.24 2.00
C ILE A 34 3.46 -3.38 1.62
N TRP A 35 3.94 -3.36 0.39
CA TRP A 35 5.02 -4.21 -0.09
C TRP A 35 6.11 -3.34 -0.70
N GLN A 36 7.33 -3.50 -0.22
CA GLN A 36 8.50 -2.75 -0.68
C GLN A 36 9.71 -3.68 -0.77
N GLU A 37 10.53 -3.45 -1.79
CA GLU A 37 11.80 -4.13 -2.00
C GLU A 37 12.87 -3.70 -0.97
N PRO A 38 13.82 -4.58 -0.61
CA PRO A 38 15.02 -4.16 0.13
C PRO A 38 15.80 -3.08 -0.64
N PRO A 39 16.41 -2.08 0.04
CA PRO A 39 16.52 -1.91 1.49
C PRO A 39 15.35 -1.12 2.12
N TYR A 40 14.34 -0.73 1.34
CA TYR A 40 13.24 0.14 1.80
C TYR A 40 12.14 -0.63 2.54
N GLY A 41 12.07 -1.95 2.33
CA GLY A 41 11.28 -2.87 3.12
C GLY A 41 11.96 -4.24 3.19
N ILE A 42 11.17 -5.25 3.56
CA ILE A 42 11.66 -6.63 3.74
C ILE A 42 11.45 -7.53 2.51
N GLY A 43 10.91 -7.00 1.41
CA GLY A 43 10.53 -7.80 0.24
C GLY A 43 9.27 -8.64 0.46
N ASP A 44 8.49 -8.37 1.50
CA ASP A 44 7.24 -9.03 1.84
C ASP A 44 6.20 -8.02 2.34
N TRP A 45 4.95 -8.46 2.49
CA TRP A 45 3.85 -7.63 2.96
C TRP A 45 4.02 -7.26 4.44
N GLN A 46 3.83 -5.97 4.74
CA GLN A 46 3.83 -5.43 6.10
C GLN A 46 2.49 -4.74 6.36
N LEU A 47 1.92 -4.97 7.54
CA LEU A 47 0.58 -4.50 7.92
C LEU A 47 0.66 -3.50 9.05
N TYR A 48 -0.03 -2.36 8.89
CA TYR A 48 -0.06 -1.28 9.87
C TYR A 48 -1.49 -0.87 10.20
N ASN A 49 -1.71 -0.48 11.45
CA ASN A 49 -2.93 0.19 11.91
C ASN A 49 -2.64 1.68 12.13
N LEU A 50 -3.05 2.51 11.17
CA LEU A 50 -2.85 3.96 11.14
C LEU A 50 -3.65 4.71 12.21
N GLY A 51 -4.68 4.09 12.80
CA GLY A 51 -5.41 4.68 13.92
C GLY A 51 -4.55 4.75 15.19
N SER A 52 -3.71 3.74 15.42
CA SER A 52 -2.76 3.67 16.53
C SER A 52 -1.33 4.06 16.16
N ASP A 53 -0.94 3.86 14.90
CA ASP A 53 0.42 4.03 14.40
C ASP A 53 0.42 4.74 13.05
N ARG A 54 0.32 6.06 13.10
CA ARG A 54 0.33 6.93 11.91
C ARG A 54 1.67 6.97 11.18
N ALA A 55 2.74 6.54 11.83
CA ALA A 55 4.09 6.58 11.30
C ALA A 55 4.53 5.24 10.68
N GLU A 56 3.67 4.22 10.68
CA GLU A 56 3.93 2.92 10.06
C GLU A 56 5.20 2.25 10.63
N GLN A 57 5.38 2.34 11.96
CA GLN A 57 6.58 1.86 12.65
C GLN A 57 6.48 0.40 13.09
N ASN A 58 5.27 -0.06 13.41
CA ASN A 58 5.02 -1.36 14.01
C ASN A 58 4.28 -2.26 13.03
N ASP A 59 5.01 -3.17 12.40
CA ASP A 59 4.39 -4.21 11.60
C ASP A 59 3.63 -5.19 12.51
N VAL A 60 2.33 -5.32 12.28
CA VAL A 60 1.44 -6.20 13.04
C VAL A 60 0.89 -7.36 12.21
N SER A 61 1.50 -7.64 11.05
CA SER A 61 1.18 -8.73 10.11
C SER A 61 1.02 -10.08 10.82
N GLN A 62 2.01 -10.46 11.63
CA GLN A 62 2.06 -11.76 12.32
C GLN A 62 0.92 -11.98 13.32
N VAL A 63 0.37 -10.90 13.89
CA VAL A 63 -0.71 -10.97 14.88
C VAL A 63 -2.09 -10.86 14.22
N HIS A 64 -2.19 -10.12 13.11
CA HIS A 64 -3.46 -9.83 12.43
C HIS A 64 -3.58 -10.48 11.05
N ASN A 65 -3.23 -11.77 10.94
CA ASN A 65 -3.26 -12.55 9.69
C ASN A 65 -4.59 -12.45 8.92
N ALA A 66 -5.73 -12.43 9.60
CA ALA A 66 -7.03 -12.31 8.95
C ALA A 66 -7.22 -10.96 8.25
N LYS A 67 -6.73 -9.87 8.87
CA LYS A 67 -6.78 -8.52 8.30
C LYS A 67 -5.80 -8.37 7.15
N GLN A 68 -4.62 -8.97 7.26
CA GLN A 68 -3.65 -9.03 6.17
C GLN A 68 -4.27 -9.70 4.93
N ARG A 69 -4.86 -10.89 5.09
CA ARG A 69 -5.53 -11.61 3.98
C ARG A 69 -6.66 -10.81 3.34
N GLU A 70 -7.44 -10.07 4.13
CA GLU A 70 -8.47 -9.17 3.61
C GLU A 70 -7.87 -8.10 2.68
N LEU A 71 -6.79 -7.43 3.12
CA LEU A 71 -6.15 -6.37 2.34
C LEU A 71 -5.41 -6.93 1.12
N GLU A 72 -4.77 -8.09 1.22
CA GLU A 72 -4.18 -8.79 0.07
C GLU A 72 -5.23 -9.12 -0.99
N ALA A 73 -6.43 -9.57 -0.58
CA ALA A 73 -7.52 -9.83 -1.52
C ALA A 73 -8.00 -8.54 -2.22
N LEU A 74 -8.08 -7.43 -1.49
CA LEU A 74 -8.40 -6.11 -2.04
C LEU A 74 -7.32 -5.62 -3.02
N TRP A 75 -6.05 -5.86 -2.71
CA TRP A 75 -4.94 -5.59 -3.62
C TRP A 75 -5.08 -6.40 -4.92
N GLN A 76 -5.30 -7.71 -4.82
CA GLN A 76 -5.48 -8.58 -5.99
C GLN A 76 -6.69 -8.18 -6.83
N GLN A 77 -7.76 -7.68 -6.21
CA GLN A 77 -8.90 -7.12 -6.92
C GLN A 77 -8.50 -5.87 -7.70
N TYR A 78 -7.82 -4.92 -7.05
CA TYR A 78 -7.31 -3.70 -7.71
C TYR A 78 -6.36 -4.02 -8.87
N GLU A 79 -5.43 -4.96 -8.67
CA GLU A 79 -4.47 -5.42 -9.69
C GLU A 79 -5.20 -5.90 -10.96
N ARG A 80 -6.24 -6.72 -10.80
CA ARG A 80 -7.08 -7.19 -11.92
C ARG A 80 -7.90 -6.08 -12.56
N GLU A 81 -8.51 -5.20 -11.77
CA GLU A 81 -9.37 -4.12 -12.28
C GLU A 81 -8.58 -3.05 -13.04
N LYS A 82 -7.34 -2.78 -12.61
CA LYS A 82 -6.48 -1.76 -13.19
C LYS A 82 -5.45 -2.31 -14.17
N ASN A 83 -5.43 -3.63 -14.40
CA ASN A 83 -4.43 -4.32 -15.22
C ASN A 83 -3.01 -3.93 -14.82
N VAL A 84 -2.74 -3.90 -13.52
CA VAL A 84 -1.40 -3.62 -12.98
C VAL A 84 -0.47 -4.73 -13.43
N ILE A 85 0.68 -4.36 -13.98
CA ILE A 85 1.73 -5.29 -14.39
C ILE A 85 2.85 -5.16 -13.37
N ILE A 86 3.04 -6.19 -12.54
CA ILE A 86 4.24 -6.31 -11.71
C ILE A 86 5.25 -7.14 -12.49
N ASP A 87 6.36 -6.52 -12.87
CA ASP A 87 7.48 -7.21 -13.48
C ASP A 87 8.70 -7.11 -12.54
N PRO A 88 9.13 -8.23 -11.93
CA PRO A 88 10.31 -8.26 -11.05
C PRO A 88 11.60 -7.83 -11.76
N GLN A 89 11.64 -7.87 -13.09
CA GLN A 89 12.78 -7.48 -13.93
C GLN A 89 12.59 -6.10 -14.53
N LEU A 90 11.50 -5.39 -14.20
CA LEU A 90 11.20 -4.07 -14.74
C LEU A 90 12.23 -3.05 -14.27
N ASP A 91 13.23 -2.82 -15.11
CA ASP A 91 14.22 -1.76 -14.94
C ASP A 91 13.64 -0.42 -15.41
N LEU A 92 12.67 0.10 -14.64
CA LEU A 92 12.28 1.49 -14.78
C LEU A 92 13.46 2.33 -14.29
N LYS A 93 14.09 3.09 -15.17
CA LYS A 93 15.14 4.09 -14.85
C LYS A 93 14.70 5.20 -13.88
N TYR A 94 13.57 5.05 -13.21
CA TYR A 94 13.04 5.94 -12.19
C TYR A 94 12.49 5.15 -10.97
N SER A 95 12.56 3.81 -10.99
CA SER A 95 12.36 3.02 -9.78
C SER A 95 13.61 3.09 -8.91
N SER A 96 13.40 3.04 -7.60
CA SER A 96 14.40 3.04 -6.54
C SER A 96 15.47 1.95 -6.66
N THR A 97 15.29 0.97 -7.54
CA THR A 97 16.30 -0.03 -7.90
C THR A 97 17.53 0.61 -8.56
N ASN A 98 17.38 1.79 -9.18
CA ASN A 98 18.47 2.55 -9.75
C ASN A 98 18.93 3.66 -8.81
N ARG A 99 20.15 3.53 -8.29
CA ARG A 99 20.84 4.60 -7.58
C ARG A 99 21.27 5.65 -8.61
N HIS A 100 20.53 6.76 -8.73
CA HIS A 100 20.82 7.81 -9.73
C HIS A 100 21.88 8.83 -9.30
N PHE A 101 22.32 8.79 -8.04
CA PHE A 101 23.35 9.67 -7.52
C PHE A 101 24.40 8.83 -6.79
N ASP A 102 25.62 8.86 -7.31
CA ASP A 102 26.82 8.48 -6.57
C ASP A 102 27.17 9.62 -5.59
N HIS A 103 27.45 9.28 -4.33
CA HIS A 103 28.02 10.19 -3.34
C HIS A 103 29.54 10.12 -3.38
#